data_AF-A0A495BHD8-F1
#
_entry.id   AF-A0A495BHD8-F1
#
_cell.length_a   1.000
_cell.length_b   1.000
_cell.length_c   1.000
_cell.angle_alpha   90.00
_cell.angle_beta   90.00
_cell.angle_gamma   90.00
#
_symmetry.space_group_name_H-M   'P 1'
#
loop_
_entity.id
_entity.type
_entity.pdbx_description
1 polymer ?
#
loop_
_entity_poly.entity_id
_entity_poly.type
_entity_poly.pdbx_seq_one_letter_code
_entity_poly.pdbx_strand_id
1 'polypeptide(L)' 'MNSYNDPIKMMFRDWKRLPRAFRAVVAGQPQVLLTRIGHSYFVPVEFVG' A
#
# COMPACT_ATOMS: atom_id res chain seq x y z
N MET A 1 -17.10 7.75 8.55
CA MET A 1 -16.25 6.62 9.01
C MET A 1 -15.07 6.54 8.05
N ASN A 2 -13.87 6.92 8.47
CA ASN A 2 -12.67 6.75 7.65
C ASN A 2 -12.27 5.28 7.71
N SER A 3 -12.57 4.53 6.66
CA SER A 3 -12.18 3.13 6.57
C SER A 3 -10.67 3.06 6.36
N TYR A 4 -9.93 2.62 7.37
CA TYR A 4 -8.48 2.36 7.29
C TYR A 4 -8.09 1.27 6.26
N ASN A 5 -9.08 0.72 5.54
CA ASN A 5 -8.96 -0.31 4.52
C ASN A 5 -9.23 0.20 3.09
N ASP A 6 -9.44 1.50 2.89
CA ASP A 6 -9.62 2.01 1.54
C ASP A 6 -8.33 1.78 0.73
N PRO A 7 -8.40 1.07 -0.41
CA PRO A 7 -7.22 0.77 -1.19
C PRO A 7 -6.60 2.05 -1.75
N ILE A 8 -5.27 2.12 -1.77
CA ILE A 8 -4.56 3.22 -2.40
C ILE A 8 -4.46 2.97 -3.89
N LYS A 9 -4.90 3.94 -4.69
CA LYS A 9 -4.65 3.96 -6.14
C LYS A 9 -3.18 4.31 -6.39
N MET A 10 -2.46 3.41 -7.06
CA MET A 10 -1.03 3.58 -7.34
C MET A 10 -0.69 3.06 -8.74
N MET A 11 0.24 3.70 -9.44
CA MET A 11 0.77 3.11 -10.67
C MET A 11 1.64 1.88 -10.37
N PHE A 12 1.52 0.84 -11.18
CA PHE A 12 2.29 -0.40 -10.99
C PHE A 12 3.81 -0.17 -11.01
N ARG A 13 4.27 0.77 -11.83
CA ARG A 13 5.69 1.16 -11.90
C ARG A 13 6.18 1.73 -10.57
N ASP A 14 5.37 2.55 -9.91
CA ASP A 14 5.76 3.19 -8.65
C ASP A 14 5.81 2.17 -7.51
N TRP A 15 4.86 1.24 -7.48
CA TRP A 15 4.91 0.09 -6.57
C TRP A 15 6.22 -0.70 -6.71
N LYS A 16 6.63 -0.98 -7.95
CA LYS A 16 7.89 -1.68 -8.20
C LYS A 16 9.14 -0.87 -7.84
N ARG A 17 9.03 0.46 -7.79
CA ARG A 17 10.11 1.38 -7.39
C ARG A 17 10.23 1.54 -5.87
N LEU A 18 9.17 1.27 -5.11
CA LEU A 18 9.24 1.33 -3.65
C LEU A 18 10.27 0.33 -3.09
N PRO A 19 11.10 0.74 -2.11
CA PRO A 19 12.01 -0.17 -1.43
C PRO A 19 11.25 -1.31 -0.76
N ARG A 20 11.90 -2.47 -0.60
CA ARG A 20 11.28 -3.69 -0.07
C ARG A 20 10.64 -3.50 1.31
N ALA A 21 11.16 -2.61 2.14
CA ALA A 21 10.60 -2.31 3.46
C ALA A 21 9.22 -1.62 3.41
N PHE A 22 8.89 -0.95 2.31
CA PHE A 22 7.64 -0.17 2.16
C PHE A 22 6.57 -0.90 1.36
N ARG A 23 6.83 -2.15 0.95
CA ARG A 23 5.90 -2.93 0.12
C ARG A 23 5.85 -4.38 0.58
N ALA A 24 4.65 -4.95 0.61
CA ALA A 24 4.42 -6.34 0.96
C ALA A 24 3.41 -6.99 0.01
N VAL A 25 3.46 -8.30 -0.13
CA VAL A 25 2.39 -9.06 -0.79
C VAL A 25 1.85 -10.02 0.26
N VAL A 26 0.58 -9.85 0.62
CA VAL A 26 -0.10 -10.67 1.63
C VAL A 26 -1.27 -11.35 0.94
N ALA A 27 -1.32 -12.69 1.00
CA ALA A 27 -2.35 -13.49 0.33
C ALA A 27 -2.52 -13.15 -1.18
N GLY A 28 -1.42 -12.84 -1.88
CA GLY A 28 -1.44 -12.46 -3.29
C GLY A 28 -1.83 -11.00 -3.56
N GLN A 29 -2.22 -10.23 -2.53
CA GLN A 29 -2.59 -8.82 -2.66
C GLN A 29 -1.41 -7.90 -2.32
N PRO A 30 -1.01 -6.98 -3.21
CA PRO A 30 0.03 -5.98 -2.93
C PRO A 30 -0.46 -4.92 -1.95
N GLN A 31 0.41 -4.56 -1.01
CA GLN A 31 0.15 -3.58 0.06
C GLN A 31 1.33 -2.66 0.35
N VAL A 32 1.10 -1.36 0.52
CA VAL A 32 2.15 -0.39 0.87
C VAL A 32 2.14 -0.05 2.35
N LEU A 33 3.33 0.20 2.91
CA LEU A 33 3.46 0.74 4.26
C LEU A 33 3.07 2.22 4.26
N LEU A 34 2.04 2.57 5.02
CA LEU A 34 1.70 3.94 5.35
C LEU A 34 2.07 4.25 6.79
N THR A 35 2.44 5.51 7.05
CA THR A 35 2.59 6.02 8.40
C THR A 35 1.63 7.17 8.61
N ARG A 36 0.71 7.05 9.57
CA ARG A 36 -0.29 8.07 9.91
C ARG A 36 -0.39 8.20 11.42
N ILE A 37 -0.25 9.44 11.92
CA ILE A 37 -0.40 9.78 13.35
C ILE A 37 0.47 8.86 14.23
N GLY A 38 1.74 8.67 13.86
CA GLY A 38 2.68 7.85 14.62
C GLY A 38 2.49 6.33 14.52
N HIS A 39 1.50 5.84 13.78
CA HIS A 39 1.29 4.41 13.54
C HIS A 39 1.63 4.05 12.10
N SER A 40 2.35 2.94 11.92
CA SER A 40 2.65 2.38 10.61
C SER A 40 1.84 1.12 10.37
N TYR A 41 1.20 1.03 9.20
CA TYR A 41 0.37 -0.12 8.83
C TYR A 41 0.40 -0.33 7.31
N PHE A 42 0.23 -1.59 6.89
CA PHE A 42 0.14 -1.93 5.48
C PHE A 42 -1.31 -1.77 5.00
N VAL A 43 -1.49 -1.21 3.82
CA VAL A 43 -2.80 -1.04 3.17
C VAL A 43 -2.80 -1.57 1.74
N PRO A 44 -3.92 -2.15 1.28
CA PRO A 44 -4.02 -2.70 -0.07
C PRO A 44 -3.82 -1.63 -1.14
N VAL A 45 -3.24 -2.04 -2.26
CA VAL A 45 -3.02 -1.20 -3.44
C VAL A 45 -3.96 -1.63 -4.56
N GLU A 46 -4.57 -0.65 -5.21
CA GLU A 46 -5.26 -0.78 -6.48
C GLU A 46 -4.38 -0.17 -7.58
N PHE A 47 -4.06 -0.95 -8.62
CA PHE A 47 -3.23 -0.43 -9.70
C PHE A 47 -4.03 0.40 -10.68
N VAL A 48 -3.57 1.62 -10.95
CA VAL A 48 -4.10 2.47 -12.02
C VAL A 48 -3.12 2.49 -13.20
N GLY A 49 -3.67 2.37 -14.42
CA GLY A 49 -2.93 2.37 -15.69
C GLY A 49 -3.14 3.66 -16.45
#